data_AF-A0A662DZV6-F1
#
_entry.id   AF-A0A662DZV6-F1
#
_cell.length_a   1.000
_cell.length_b   1.000
_cell.length_c   1.000
_cell.angle_alpha   90.00
_cell.angle_beta   90.00
_cell.angle_gamma   90.00
#
_symmetry.space_group_name_H-M   'P 1'
#
loop_
_entity.id
_entity.type
_entity.pdbx_description
1 polymer ?
#
loop_
_entity_poly.entity_id
_entity_poly.type
_entity_poly.pdbx_seq_one_letter_code
_entity_poly.pdbx_strand_id
1 'polypeptide(L)'
;MRTILLTAMLASPTLAIVNVVIQGRGLKDFLDTTPKLASSLDLENFKRVAGRQMWAALSQAVLLLIAPACFFWGLMIDSLTPGDFVWILLPSVIVILVARSFRTLELKAWAIPAANEHLTSQRDRVVKVWRTKALPDW
;
A
#
# COMPACT_ATOMS: atom_id res chain seq x y z
N MET A 1 6.44 -30.08 -6.56
CA MET A 1 6.51 -28.95 -5.59
C MET A 1 6.95 -27.64 -6.24
N ARG A 2 7.98 -27.65 -7.10
CA ARG A 2 8.47 -26.47 -7.84
C ARG A 2 7.38 -25.59 -8.46
N THR A 3 6.46 -26.15 -9.23
CA THR A 3 5.37 -25.39 -9.87
C THR A 3 4.49 -24.65 -8.87
N ILE A 4 4.18 -25.28 -7.73
CA ILE A 4 3.35 -24.67 -6.67
C ILE A 4 4.08 -23.47 -6.06
N LEU A 5 5.38 -23.62 -5.77
CA LEU A 5 6.22 -22.53 -5.24
C LEU A 5 6.33 -21.37 -6.22
N LEU A 6 6.61 -21.64 -7.50
CA LEU A 6 6.68 -20.61 -8.53
C LEU A 6 5.33 -19.90 -8.71
N THR A 7 4.22 -20.63 -8.71
CA THR A 7 2.88 -20.03 -8.76
C THR A 7 2.63 -19.12 -7.56
N ALA A 8 3.01 -19.54 -6.34
CA ALA A 8 2.87 -18.68 -5.16
C ALA A 8 3.77 -17.43 -5.22
N MET A 9 5.00 -17.59 -5.70
CA MET A 9 5.96 -16.49 -5.91
C MET A 9 5.49 -15.47 -6.95
N LEU A 10 4.71 -15.89 -7.94
CA LEU A 10 4.15 -15.01 -8.97
C LEU A 10 2.76 -14.44 -8.60
N ALA A 11 1.93 -15.23 -7.92
CA ALA A 11 0.61 -14.80 -7.47
C ALA A 11 0.72 -13.69 -6.43
N SER A 12 1.65 -13.79 -5.49
CA SER A 12 1.85 -12.79 -4.44
C SER A 12 2.12 -11.36 -4.95
N PRO A 13 3.09 -11.10 -5.84
CA PRO A 13 3.30 -9.76 -6.39
C PRO A 13 2.16 -9.33 -7.31
N THR A 14 1.48 -10.25 -7.99
CA THR A 14 0.28 -9.93 -8.79
C THR A 14 -0.83 -9.37 -7.89
N LEU A 15 -1.10 -10.03 -6.76
CA LEU A 15 -2.04 -9.55 -5.75
C LEU A 15 -1.56 -8.23 -5.13
N ALA A 16 -0.26 -8.08 -4.93
CA ALA A 16 0.35 -6.86 -4.41
C ALA A 16 0.15 -5.66 -5.38
N ILE A 17 0.22 -5.89 -6.69
CA ILE A 17 -0.09 -4.88 -7.71
C ILE A 17 -1.58 -4.51 -7.66
N VAL A 18 -2.46 -5.50 -7.61
CA VAL A 18 -3.92 -5.28 -7.52
C VAL A 18 -4.28 -4.46 -6.28
N ASN A 19 -3.69 -4.80 -5.13
CA ASN A 19 -3.89 -4.07 -3.88
C ASN A 19 -3.49 -2.59 -4.03
N VAL A 20 -2.29 -2.31 -4.57
CA VAL A 20 -1.83 -0.93 -4.80
C VAL A 20 -2.74 -0.17 -5.77
N VAL A 21 -3.21 -0.81 -6.85
CA VAL A 21 -4.09 -0.16 -7.83
C VAL A 21 -5.45 0.18 -7.23
N ILE A 22 -6.06 -0.74 -6.48
CA ILE A 22 -7.36 -0.50 -5.82
C ILE A 22 -7.24 0.68 -4.85
N GLN A 23 -6.18 0.72 -4.05
CA GLN A 23 -5.99 1.78 -3.07
C GLN A 23 -5.61 3.11 -3.70
N GLY A 24 -4.76 3.09 -4.73
CA GLY A 24 -4.41 4.28 -5.50
C GLY A 24 -5.63 4.92 -6.16
N ARG A 25 -6.52 4.10 -6.74
CA ARG A 25 -7.82 4.58 -7.27
C ARG A 25 -8.70 5.15 -6.17
N GLY A 26 -8.86 4.44 -5.06
CA GLY A 26 -9.68 4.94 -3.96
C GLY A 26 -9.17 6.25 -3.33
N LEU A 27 -7.84 6.49 -3.37
CA LEU A 27 -7.27 7.78 -2.96
C LEU A 27 -7.52 8.88 -3.99
N LYS A 28 -7.44 8.54 -5.28
CA LYS A 28 -7.78 9.44 -6.37
C LYS A 28 -9.24 9.88 -6.28
N ASP A 29 -10.16 8.93 -6.13
CA ASP A 29 -11.61 9.19 -6.04
C ASP A 29 -11.94 10.08 -4.85
N PHE A 30 -11.25 9.88 -3.71
CA PHE A 30 -11.37 10.77 -2.54
C PHE A 30 -10.91 12.19 -2.84
N LEU A 31 -9.75 12.36 -3.48
CA LEU A 31 -9.23 13.68 -3.85
C LEU A 31 -10.11 14.41 -4.86
N ASP A 32 -10.70 13.67 -5.80
CA ASP A 32 -11.59 14.21 -6.82
C ASP A 32 -12.95 14.62 -6.21
N THR A 33 -13.43 13.90 -5.19
CA THR A 33 -14.71 14.18 -4.51
C THR A 33 -14.58 15.23 -3.41
N THR A 34 -13.45 15.25 -2.70
CA THR A 34 -13.21 16.12 -1.55
C THR A 34 -11.96 16.96 -1.81
N PRO A 35 -12.08 18.09 -2.52
CA PRO A 35 -10.93 18.96 -2.79
C PRO A 35 -10.48 19.78 -1.57
N LYS A 36 -11.37 19.93 -0.57
CA LYS A 36 -11.11 20.68 0.68
C LYS A 36 -11.89 20.05 1.82
N LEU A 37 -11.27 19.93 2.99
CA LEU A 37 -11.93 19.51 4.23
C LEU A 37 -12.75 20.68 4.78
N ALA A 38 -14.06 20.69 4.54
CA ALA A 38 -14.96 21.77 4.95
C ALA A 38 -15.78 21.40 6.20
N SER A 39 -15.95 20.11 6.48
CA SER A 39 -16.79 19.61 7.56
C SER A 39 -16.11 18.52 8.39
N SER A 40 -16.71 18.19 9.54
CA SER A 40 -16.34 17.03 10.35
C SER A 40 -16.56 15.71 9.61
N LEU A 41 -17.57 15.65 8.73
CA LEU A 41 -17.85 14.48 7.89
C LEU A 41 -16.70 14.22 6.90
N ASP A 42 -16.14 15.27 6.29
CA ASP A 42 -14.99 15.15 5.39
C ASP A 42 -13.75 14.65 6.13
N LEU A 43 -13.57 15.09 7.37
CA LEU A 43 -12.48 14.64 8.24
C LEU A 43 -12.63 13.16 8.60
N GLU A 44 -13.84 12.69 8.87
CA GLU A 44 -14.09 11.27 9.15
C GLU A 44 -13.85 10.40 7.91
N ASN A 45 -14.30 10.85 6.74
CA ASN A 45 -14.01 10.20 5.46
C ASN A 45 -12.50 10.15 5.19
N PHE A 46 -11.78 11.23 5.48
CA PHE A 46 -10.32 11.27 5.38
C PHE A 46 -9.65 10.24 6.30
N LYS A 47 -10.08 10.14 7.57
CA LYS A 47 -9.59 9.11 8.51
C LYS A 47 -9.86 7.69 7.99
N ARG A 48 -11.03 7.42 7.42
CA ARG A 48 -11.36 6.12 6.84
C ARG A 48 -10.44 5.77 5.66
N VAL A 49 -10.19 6.72 4.76
CA VAL A 49 -9.28 6.53 3.62
C VAL A 49 -7.86 6.29 4.11
N ALA A 50 -7.34 7.12 5.02
CA ALA A 50 -6.02 6.96 5.62
C ALA A 50 -5.89 5.59 6.33
N GLY A 51 -6.88 5.21 7.13
CA GLY A 51 -6.92 3.91 7.81
C GLY A 51 -6.91 2.74 6.83
N ARG A 52 -7.68 2.81 5.74
CA ARG A 52 -7.67 1.78 4.69
C ARG A 52 -6.31 1.67 4.02
N GLN A 53 -5.63 2.79 3.78
CA GLN A 53 -4.26 2.80 3.23
C GLN A 53 -3.26 2.16 4.19
N MET A 54 -3.36 2.43 5.50
CA MET A 54 -2.50 1.80 6.51
C MET A 54 -2.68 0.28 6.55
N TRP A 55 -3.94 -0.20 6.59
CA TRP A 55 -4.24 -1.63 6.51
C TRP A 55 -3.77 -2.28 5.20
N ALA A 56 -3.89 -1.56 4.09
CA ALA A 56 -3.43 -2.04 2.80
C ALA A 56 -1.90 -2.11 2.71
N ALA A 57 -1.18 -1.19 3.36
CA ALA A 57 0.27 -1.27 3.47
C ALA A 57 0.70 -2.48 4.30
N LEU A 58 -0.06 -2.83 5.35
CA LEU A 58 0.19 -4.04 6.13
C LEU A 58 -0.06 -5.32 5.30
N SER A 59 -1.18 -5.40 4.57
CA SER A 59 -1.44 -6.53 3.68
C SER A 59 -0.41 -6.63 2.56
N GLN A 60 0.05 -5.49 2.04
CA GLN A 60 1.14 -5.42 1.05
C GLN A 60 2.44 -6.03 1.61
N ALA A 61 2.81 -5.70 2.86
CA ALA A 61 3.99 -6.24 3.49
C ALA A 61 3.92 -7.77 3.62
N VAL A 62 2.76 -8.31 4.03
CA VAL A 62 2.53 -9.77 4.09
C VAL A 62 2.65 -10.39 2.71
N LEU A 63 2.00 -9.81 1.69
CA LEU A 63 2.06 -10.31 0.32
C LEU A 63 3.50 -10.36 -0.22
N LEU A 64 4.28 -9.31 0.01
CA LEU A 64 5.67 -9.23 -0.45
C LEU A 64 6.62 -10.19 0.30
N LEU A 65 6.25 -10.66 1.49
CA LEU A 65 7.01 -11.67 2.24
C LEU A 65 6.78 -13.10 1.73
N ILE A 66 5.66 -13.37 1.05
CA ILE A 66 5.33 -14.72 0.55
C ILE A 66 6.39 -15.21 -0.45
N ALA A 67 6.73 -14.39 -1.45
CA ALA A 67 7.69 -14.77 -2.49
C ALA A 67 9.08 -15.14 -1.94
N PRO A 68 9.74 -14.33 -1.08
CA PRO A 68 11.01 -14.71 -0.47
C PRO A 68 10.86 -15.93 0.46
N ALA A 69 9.77 -16.05 1.23
CA ALA A 69 9.55 -17.23 2.06
C ALA A 69 9.45 -18.53 1.23
N CYS A 70 8.69 -18.51 0.13
CA CYS A 70 8.61 -19.63 -0.81
C CYS A 70 9.95 -19.96 -1.45
N PHE A 71 10.75 -18.95 -1.79
CA PHE A 71 12.08 -19.14 -2.38
C PHE A 71 13.05 -19.80 -1.41
N PHE A 72 13.19 -19.27 -0.19
CA PHE A 72 14.08 -19.86 0.82
C PHE A 72 13.65 -21.28 1.19
N TRP A 73 12.35 -21.51 1.39
CA TRP A 73 11.83 -22.85 1.63
C TRP A 73 12.12 -23.79 0.45
N GLY A 74 11.93 -23.32 -0.79
CA GLY A 74 12.20 -24.09 -2.00
C GLY A 74 13.68 -24.44 -2.20
N LEU A 75 14.59 -23.57 -1.77
CA LEU A 75 16.03 -23.86 -1.72
C LEU A 75 16.36 -24.94 -0.68
N MET A 76 15.72 -24.89 0.50
CA MET A 76 15.97 -25.89 1.57
C MET A 76 15.54 -27.31 1.19
N ILE A 77 14.55 -27.46 0.30
CA ILE A 77 14.04 -28.75 -0.18
C ILE A 77 14.59 -29.13 -1.56
N ASP A 78 15.62 -28.43 -2.05
CA ASP A 78 16.24 -28.60 -3.38
C ASP A 78 15.24 -28.54 -4.56
N SER A 79 14.08 -27.90 -4.35
CA SER A 79 13.05 -27.78 -5.38
C SER A 79 13.22 -26.53 -6.25
N LEU A 80 14.03 -25.56 -5.81
CA LEU A 80 14.37 -24.34 -6.52
C LEU A 80 15.88 -24.19 -6.65
N THR A 81 16.30 -23.43 -7.65
CA THR A 81 17.69 -23.08 -7.90
C THR A 81 17.93 -21.60 -7.59
N PRO A 82 19.17 -21.17 -7.33
CA PRO A 82 19.48 -19.75 -7.15
C PRO A 82 19.05 -18.87 -8.33
N GLY A 83 19.01 -19.42 -9.55
CA GLY A 83 18.55 -18.72 -10.75
C GLY A 83 17.05 -18.36 -10.71
N ASP A 84 16.24 -19.07 -9.94
CA ASP A 84 14.82 -18.78 -9.78
C ASP A 84 14.55 -17.47 -9.00
N PHE A 85 15.60 -16.82 -8.46
CA PHE A 85 15.51 -15.50 -7.82
C PHE A 85 14.95 -14.41 -8.75
N VAL A 86 15.11 -14.58 -10.07
CA VAL A 86 14.56 -13.66 -11.08
C VAL A 86 13.03 -13.50 -10.94
N TRP A 87 12.35 -14.54 -10.47
CA TRP A 87 10.90 -14.54 -10.25
C TRP A 87 10.46 -13.71 -9.03
N ILE A 88 11.37 -13.37 -8.13
CA ILE A 88 11.13 -12.39 -7.06
C ILE A 88 11.49 -11.00 -7.56
N LEU A 89 12.64 -10.89 -8.22
CA LEU A 89 13.22 -9.59 -8.59
C LEU A 89 12.33 -8.84 -9.58
N LEU A 90 11.95 -9.48 -10.69
CA LEU A 90 11.17 -8.81 -11.76
C LEU A 90 9.83 -8.26 -11.24
N PRO A 91 8.98 -9.05 -10.54
CA PRO A 91 7.73 -8.52 -10.03
C PRO A 91 7.91 -7.47 -8.93
N SER A 92 8.96 -7.57 -8.11
CA SER A 92 9.26 -6.56 -7.08
C SER A 92 9.55 -5.20 -7.68
N VAL A 93 10.30 -5.15 -8.80
CA VAL A 93 10.56 -3.91 -9.54
C VAL A 93 9.24 -3.31 -10.05
N ILE A 94 8.35 -4.14 -10.61
CA ILE A 94 7.04 -3.69 -11.11
C ILE A 94 6.21 -3.10 -9.96
N VAL A 95 6.12 -3.78 -8.82
CA VAL A 95 5.39 -3.28 -7.63
C VAL A 95 5.93 -1.92 -7.20
N ILE A 96 7.25 -1.73 -7.16
CA ILE A 96 7.88 -0.46 -6.79
C ILE A 96 7.53 0.65 -7.78
N LEU A 97 7.54 0.37 -9.08
CA LEU A 97 7.18 1.35 -10.12
C LEU A 97 5.71 1.76 -10.01
N VAL A 98 4.81 0.80 -9.81
CA VAL A 98 3.38 1.07 -9.63
C VAL A 98 3.15 1.89 -8.36
N ALA A 99 3.75 1.51 -7.23
CA ALA A 99 3.63 2.25 -5.98
C ALA A 99 4.15 3.70 -6.10
N ARG A 100 5.26 3.91 -6.83
CA ARG A 100 5.79 5.26 -7.09
C ARG A 100 4.81 6.13 -7.86
N SER A 101 4.06 5.57 -8.81
CA SER A 101 3.09 6.35 -9.61
C SER A 101 1.97 6.96 -8.75
N PHE A 102 1.60 6.31 -7.65
CA PHE A 102 0.57 6.78 -6.73
C PHE A 102 1.08 7.71 -5.62
N ARG A 103 2.41 7.83 -5.45
CA ARG A 103 3.00 8.70 -4.41
C ARG A 103 2.61 10.16 -4.57
N THR A 104 2.40 10.62 -5.81
CA THR A 104 1.92 12.00 -6.06
C THR A 104 0.51 12.21 -5.50
N LEU A 105 -0.35 11.19 -5.49
CA LEU A 105 -1.69 11.29 -4.89
C LEU A 105 -1.61 11.34 -3.37
N GLU A 106 -0.74 10.55 -2.74
CA GLU A 106 -0.51 10.61 -1.29
C GLU A 106 -0.04 12.00 -0.85
N LEU A 107 0.92 12.58 -1.57
CA LEU A 107 1.40 13.93 -1.29
C LEU A 107 0.27 14.97 -1.40
N LYS A 108 -0.59 14.86 -2.41
CA LYS A 108 -1.77 15.72 -2.56
C LYS A 108 -2.75 15.54 -1.40
N ALA A 109 -3.00 14.31 -0.97
CA ALA A 109 -3.88 14.01 0.15
C ALA A 109 -3.35 14.54 1.49
N TRP A 110 -2.04 14.50 1.71
CA TRP A 110 -1.43 15.09 2.91
C TRP A 110 -1.50 16.62 2.92
N ALA A 111 -1.48 17.24 1.75
CA ALA A 111 -1.56 18.69 1.58
C ALA A 111 -2.99 19.21 1.38
N ILE A 112 -4.03 18.37 1.53
CA ILE A 112 -5.42 18.76 1.27
C ILE A 112 -5.80 19.98 2.14
N PRO A 113 -6.30 21.08 1.56
CA PRO A 113 -6.65 22.27 2.32
C PRO A 113 -7.81 21.99 3.28
N ALA A 114 -7.80 22.64 4.44
CA ALA A 114 -8.89 22.60 5.41
C ALA A 114 -9.53 23.99 5.54
N ALA A 115 -10.82 24.04 5.91
CA ALA A 115 -11.53 25.31 6.02
C ALA A 115 -11.11 26.15 7.23
N ASN A 116 -10.84 25.50 8.36
CA ASN A 116 -10.59 26.15 9.65
C ASN A 116 -9.36 25.55 10.33
N GLU A 117 -8.71 26.32 11.21
CA GLU A 117 -7.50 25.88 11.94
C GLU A 117 -7.72 24.59 12.76
N HIS A 118 -8.91 24.42 13.33
CA HIS A 118 -9.26 23.19 14.05
C HIS A 118 -9.19 21.94 13.15
N LEU A 119 -9.71 22.04 11.92
CA LEU A 119 -9.67 20.94 10.95
C LEU A 119 -8.24 20.72 10.42
N THR A 120 -7.46 21.79 10.25
CA THR A 120 -6.03 21.71 9.89
C THR A 120 -5.24 20.91 10.93
N SER A 121 -5.41 21.23 12.22
CA SER A 121 -4.74 20.52 13.31
C SER A 121 -5.11 19.03 13.36
N GLN A 122 -6.38 18.71 13.17
CA GLN A 122 -6.85 17.32 13.11
C GLN A 122 -6.30 16.57 11.88
N ARG A 123 -6.31 17.20 10.70
CA ARG A 123 -5.70 16.67 9.48
C ARG A 123 -4.23 16.34 9.72
N ASP A 124 -3.47 17.27 10.29
CA ASP A 124 -2.03 17.11 10.52
C ASP A 124 -1.73 15.98 11.50
N ARG A 125 -2.58 15.81 12.53
CA ARG A 125 -2.49 14.64 13.43
C ARG A 125 -2.72 13.34 12.66
N VAL A 126 -3.75 13.26 11.82
CA VAL A 126 -4.05 12.07 11.02
C VAL A 126 -2.92 11.77 10.03
N VAL A 127 -2.41 12.79 9.32
CA VAL A 127 -1.28 12.66 8.40
C VAL A 127 -0.02 12.20 9.15
N LYS A 128 0.24 12.73 10.35
CA LYS A 128 1.37 12.30 11.18
C LYS A 128 1.25 10.82 11.52
N VAL A 129 0.08 10.37 12.02
CA VAL A 129 -0.16 8.95 12.33
C VAL A 129 -0.01 8.07 11.09
N TRP A 130 -0.60 8.48 9.97
CA TRP A 130 -0.52 7.75 8.70
C TRP A 130 0.93 7.58 8.22
N ARG A 131 1.79 8.60 8.43
CA ARG A 131 3.20 8.54 8.01
C ARG A 131 4.11 7.77 8.96
N THR A 132 3.80 7.71 10.25
CA THR A 132 4.74 7.20 11.26
C THR A 132 4.32 5.89 11.92
N LYS A 133 3.03 5.57 11.94
CA LYS A 133 2.52 4.34 12.56
C LYS A 133 2.15 3.30 11.53
N ALA A 134 2.24 2.03 11.92
CA ALA A 134 1.79 0.90 11.09
C ALA A 134 0.27 0.72 11.11
N LEU A 135 -0.39 1.16 12.19
CA LEU A 135 -1.82 1.00 12.41
C LEU A 135 -2.47 2.34 12.80
N PRO A 136 -3.76 2.50 12.46
CA PRO A 136 -4.52 3.68 12.82
C PRO A 136 -4.70 3.82 14.34
N ASP A 137 -4.52 5.04 14.86
CA ASP A 137 -4.59 5.37 16.29
C ASP A 137 -5.06 6.84 16.49
N TRP A 138 -6.15 7.18 15.80
CA TRP A 138 -6.67 8.56 15.77
C TRP A 138 -7.45 8.91 17.04
#